data_AF-A0A3C0B1M9-F1
#
_entry.id   AF-A0A3C0B1M9-F1
#
_cell.length_a   1.000
_cell.length_b   1.000
_cell.length_c   1.000
_cell.angle_alpha   90.00
_cell.angle_beta   90.00
_cell.angle_gamma   90.00
#
_symmetry.space_group_name_H-M   'P 1'
#
loop_
_entity.id
_entity.type
_entity.pdbx_description
1 polymer ?
#
loop_
_entity_poly.entity_id
_entity_poly.type
_entity_poly.pdbx_seq_one_letter_code
_entity_poly.pdbx_strand_id
1 'polypeptide(L)'
;MIRNIYCQDASLAAMFAKQKKNGAWDIFRISEIFGMGSADYKTKVFDFEIPDLVILNSTNGISYVCVKKGQNWGLLEIKSNNTIECEWKMISEFTYPTAEKMLSDFKINQLDFNS
;
A
#
# COMPACT_ATOMS: atom_id res chain seq x y z
N MET A 1 -9.36 11.11 -5.38
CA MET A 1 -9.80 9.83 -4.77
C MET A 1 -8.87 9.48 -3.62
N ILE A 2 -9.38 8.90 -2.52
CA ILE A 2 -8.57 8.34 -1.43
C ILE A 2 -8.90 6.83 -1.37
N ARG A 3 -7.87 6.01 -1.18
CA ARG A 3 -8.00 4.56 -0.98
C ARG A 3 -7.27 4.15 0.28
N ASN A 4 -7.92 3.32 1.08
CA ASN A 4 -7.41 2.89 2.38
C ASN A 4 -6.66 1.57 2.22
N ILE A 5 -5.51 1.48 2.88
CA ILE A 5 -4.68 0.28 2.92
C ILE A 5 -4.68 -0.19 4.36
N TYR A 6 -5.29 -1.35 4.60
CA TYR A 6 -5.41 -1.94 5.94
C TYR A 6 -4.37 -3.03 6.11
N CYS A 7 -3.87 -3.27 7.32
CA CYS A 7 -2.99 -4.41 7.60
C CYS A 7 -3.53 -5.29 8.75
N GLN A 8 -4.65 -4.92 9.36
CA GLN A 8 -5.36 -5.61 10.46
C GLN A 8 -6.88 -5.51 10.21
N ASP A 9 -7.72 -6.01 11.13
CA ASP A 9 -9.20 -6.06 11.09
C ASP A 9 -9.90 -4.68 11.02
N ALA A 10 -9.56 -3.87 10.02
CA ALA A 10 -10.21 -2.65 9.55
C ALA A 10 -10.43 -1.50 10.57
N SER A 11 -9.95 -1.60 11.82
CA SER A 11 -10.19 -0.58 12.85
C SER A 11 -9.39 0.72 12.64
N LEU A 12 -8.22 0.63 11.98
CA LEU A 12 -7.43 1.77 11.54
C LEU A 12 -6.72 1.42 10.23
N ALA A 13 -6.65 2.35 9.28
CA ALA A 13 -5.86 2.15 8.08
C ALA A 13 -4.36 2.22 8.41
N ALA A 14 -3.59 1.29 7.86
CA ALA A 14 -2.14 1.32 7.97
C ALA A 14 -1.55 2.48 7.17
N MET A 15 -2.11 2.71 5.98
CA MET A 15 -1.71 3.76 5.04
C MET A 15 -2.91 4.23 4.23
N PHE A 16 -2.79 5.40 3.60
CA PHE A 16 -3.74 5.84 2.58
C PHE A 16 -3.03 6.20 1.28
N ALA A 17 -3.60 5.77 0.16
CA ALA A 17 -3.22 6.23 -1.16
C ALA A 17 -4.14 7.36 -1.60
N LYS A 18 -3.56 8.52 -1.96
CA LYS A 18 -4.32 9.68 -2.43
C LYS A 18 -3.98 9.96 -3.89
N GLN A 19 -5.01 10.00 -4.71
CA GLN A 19 -4.88 10.38 -6.11
C GLN A 19 -4.77 11.90 -6.25
N LYS A 20 -3.75 12.35 -6.99
CA LYS A 20 -3.51 13.73 -7.41
C LYS A 20 -4.44 14.12 -8.55
N LYS A 21 -4.48 15.42 -8.86
CA LYS A 21 -5.25 15.96 -10.00
C LYS A 21 -4.77 15.42 -11.36
N ASN A 22 -3.49 15.08 -11.49
CA ASN A 22 -2.92 14.50 -12.72
C ASN A 22 -3.16 12.99 -12.85
N GLY A 23 -3.91 12.37 -11.94
CA GLY A 23 -4.21 10.93 -11.96
C GLY A 23 -3.17 10.05 -11.26
N ALA A 24 -1.95 10.57 -11.02
CA ALA A 24 -0.92 9.88 -10.26
C ALA A 24 -1.28 9.80 -8.77
N TRP A 25 -0.56 8.96 -8.04
CA TRP A 25 -0.81 8.65 -6.63
C TRP A 25 0.36 9.07 -5.74
N ASP A 26 0.04 9.36 -4.50
CA ASP A 26 0.98 9.41 -3.37
C ASP A 26 0.48 8.42 -2.30
N ILE A 27 1.39 7.73 -1.63
CA ILE A 27 1.08 6.88 -0.47
C ILE A 27 1.58 7.59 0.79
N PHE A 28 0.70 7.70 1.78
CA PHE A 28 0.97 8.32 3.08
C PHE A 28 0.84 7.29 4.19
N ARG A 29 1.82 7.29 5.10
CA ARG A 29 1.77 6.54 6.35
C ARG A 29 1.34 7.44 7.51
N ILE A 30 0.97 6.80 8.62
CA ILE A 30 0.70 7.48 9.89
C ILE A 30 1.92 8.36 10.26
N SER A 31 1.63 9.60 10.64
CA SER A 31 2.61 10.57 11.14
C SER A 31 2.44 10.87 12.63
N GLU A 32 1.19 10.82 13.13
CA GLU A 32 0.88 11.12 14.53
C GLU A 32 -0.40 10.38 14.94
N ILE A 33 -0.48 9.96 16.20
CA ILE A 33 -1.60 9.21 16.77
C ILE A 33 -2.21 10.04 17.89
N PHE A 34 -3.52 10.31 17.81
CA PHE A 34 -4.24 11.12 18.80
C PHE A 34 -5.04 10.28 19.82
N GLY A 35 -5.09 8.95 19.64
CA GLY A 35 -5.89 8.02 20.46
C GLY A 35 -7.31 7.80 19.90
N MET A 36 -8.04 6.82 20.47
CA MET A 36 -9.42 6.47 20.10
C MET A 36 -9.67 6.24 18.59
N GLY A 37 -8.69 5.65 17.89
CA GLY A 37 -8.80 5.37 16.45
C GLY A 37 -8.55 6.58 15.55
N SER A 38 -8.02 7.69 16.07
CA SER A 38 -7.66 8.88 15.30
C SER A 38 -6.15 8.97 15.07
N ALA A 39 -5.76 9.22 13.81
CA ALA A 39 -4.38 9.39 13.39
C ALA A 39 -4.27 10.40 12.23
N ASP A 40 -3.13 11.09 12.15
CA ASP A 40 -2.76 11.95 11.03
C ASP A 40 -1.85 11.20 10.05
N TYR A 41 -1.98 11.50 8.76
CA TYR A 41 -1.29 10.79 7.66
C TYR A 41 -0.56 11.79 6.77
N LYS A 42 0.51 12.40 7.29
CA LYS A 42 1.26 13.46 6.61
C LYS A 42 2.60 12.99 6.02
N THR A 43 3.08 11.81 6.42
CA THR A 43 4.39 11.31 6.00
C THR A 43 4.27 10.55 4.68
N LYS A 44 4.88 11.06 3.61
CA LYS A 44 4.97 10.34 2.33
C LYS A 44 5.86 9.10 2.47
N VAL A 45 5.44 8.00 1.87
CA VAL A 45 6.23 6.76 1.79
C VAL A 45 7.27 6.85 0.67
N PHE A 46 6.92 7.55 -0.43
CA PHE A 46 7.77 7.68 -1.61
C PHE A 46 7.87 9.13 -2.06
N ASP A 47 9.07 9.53 -2.50
CA ASP A 47 9.34 10.86 -3.04
C ASP A 47 9.13 10.95 -4.57
N PHE A 48 8.85 9.83 -5.23
CA PHE A 48 8.58 9.77 -6.67
C PHE A 48 7.09 9.72 -6.97
N GLU A 49 6.72 10.08 -8.20
CA GLU A 49 5.34 9.96 -8.66
C GLU A 49 4.97 8.52 -9.00
N ILE A 50 3.82 8.08 -8.50
CA ILE A 50 3.27 6.73 -8.74
C ILE A 50 2.18 6.86 -9.81
N PRO A 51 2.44 6.55 -11.09
CA PRO A 51 1.43 6.73 -12.14
C PRO A 51 0.24 5.79 -11.96
N ASP A 52 0.48 4.63 -11.36
CA ASP A 52 -0.52 3.60 -11.14
C ASP A 52 -0.19 2.76 -9.90
N LEU A 53 -1.22 2.25 -9.23
CA LEU A 53 -1.07 1.34 -8.10
C LEU A 53 -2.23 0.36 -8.01
N VAL A 54 -1.93 -0.81 -7.47
CA VAL A 54 -2.92 -1.85 -7.16
C VAL A 54 -2.79 -2.17 -5.68
N ILE A 55 -3.84 -1.90 -4.91
CA ILE A 55 -3.91 -2.28 -3.49
C ILE A 55 -4.52 -3.68 -3.47
N LEU A 56 -3.84 -4.60 -2.79
CA LEU A 56 -4.32 -5.94 -2.53
C LEU A 56 -4.91 -6.01 -1.12
N ASN A 57 -5.75 -7.02 -0.89
CA ASN A 57 -6.37 -7.20 0.41
C ASN A 57 -5.37 -7.65 1.48
N SER A 58 -5.77 -7.34 2.72
CA SER A 58 -5.07 -7.80 3.91
C SER A 58 -5.45 -9.23 4.21
N THR A 59 -4.48 -10.14 4.31
CA THR A 59 -4.69 -11.51 4.80
C THR A 59 -3.66 -11.81 5.89
N ASN A 60 -4.10 -12.37 7.02
CA ASN A 60 -3.24 -12.74 8.15
C ASN A 60 -2.33 -11.59 8.64
N GLY A 61 -2.84 -10.37 8.65
CA GLY A 61 -2.09 -9.22 9.10
C GLY A 61 -1.11 -8.63 8.08
N ILE A 62 -1.19 -9.05 6.81
CA ILE A 62 -0.28 -8.60 5.74
C ILE A 62 -1.10 -8.07 4.56
N SER A 63 -0.75 -6.88 4.10
CA SER A 63 -1.23 -6.28 2.87
C SER A 63 -0.12 -6.03 1.89
N TYR A 64 -0.48 -6.06 0.62
CA TYR A 64 0.45 -5.78 -0.46
C TYR A 64 -0.06 -4.63 -1.32
N VAL A 65 0.86 -3.81 -1.81
CA VAL A 65 0.56 -2.75 -2.77
C VAL A 65 1.55 -2.87 -3.93
N CYS A 66 1.03 -3.10 -5.13
CA CYS A 66 1.81 -2.97 -6.34
C CYS A 66 1.94 -1.49 -6.68
N VAL A 67 3.17 -1.01 -6.82
CA VAL A 67 3.47 0.40 -7.07
C VAL A 67 4.17 0.51 -8.41
N LYS A 68 3.62 1.31 -9.33
CA LYS A 68 4.26 1.59 -10.62
C LYS A 68 5.22 2.76 -10.50
N LYS A 69 6.41 2.62 -11.10
CA LYS A 69 7.41 3.69 -11.27
C LYS A 69 7.97 3.61 -12.69
N GLY A 70 7.73 4.64 -13.49
CA GLY A 70 8.04 4.60 -14.92
C GLY A 70 7.25 3.48 -15.62
N GLN A 71 7.96 2.53 -16.22
CA GLN A 71 7.36 1.36 -16.90
C GLN A 71 7.35 0.09 -16.04
N ASN A 72 7.94 0.12 -14.84
CA ASN A 72 8.12 -1.08 -14.03
C ASN A 72 7.28 -1.02 -12.74
N TRP A 73 7.03 -2.20 -12.18
CA TRP A 73 6.29 -2.45 -10.97
C TRP A 73 7.22 -2.91 -9.87
N GLY A 74 6.98 -2.39 -8.67
CA GLY A 74 7.53 -2.86 -7.42
C GLY A 74 6.43 -3.30 -6.48
N LEU A 75 6.80 -4.06 -5.45
CA LEU A 75 5.88 -4.63 -4.48
C LEU A 75 6.21 -4.11 -3.08
N LEU A 76 5.26 -3.40 -2.49
CA LEU A 76 5.30 -2.95 -1.10
C LEU A 76 4.56 -3.98 -0.25
N GLU A 77 5.22 -4.51 0.77
CA GLU A 77 4.63 -5.32 1.83
C GLU A 77 4.35 -4.42 3.04
N ILE A 78 3.17 -4.55 3.63
CA ILE A 78 2.75 -3.85 4.85
C ILE A 78 2.27 -4.92 5.84
N LYS A 79 2.95 -5.03 6.97
CA LYS A 79 2.75 -6.10 7.94
C LYS A 79 2.40 -5.54 9.32
N SER A 80 1.37 -6.12 9.91
CA SER A 80 1.00 -5.93 11.31
C SER A 80 2.14 -6.38 12.23
N ASN A 81 2.52 -5.51 13.16
CA ASN A 81 3.55 -5.75 14.18
C ASN A 81 2.99 -5.60 15.61
N ASN A 82 1.67 -5.71 15.79
CA ASN A 82 0.94 -5.45 17.04
C ASN A 82 1.10 -4.02 17.59
N THR A 83 1.54 -3.08 16.77
CA THR A 83 1.51 -1.65 17.07
C THR A 83 0.55 -0.94 16.11
N ILE A 84 0.26 0.33 16.40
CA ILE A 84 -0.58 1.17 15.54
C ILE A 84 0.13 1.46 14.21
N GLU A 85 1.46 1.57 14.21
CA GLU A 85 2.25 1.75 13.00
C GLU A 85 2.67 0.39 12.43
N CYS A 86 2.01 -0.06 11.36
CA CYS A 86 2.41 -1.27 10.65
C CYS A 86 3.85 -1.15 10.12
N GLU A 87 4.59 -2.26 10.14
CA GLU A 87 5.87 -2.38 9.46
C GLU A 87 5.63 -2.36 7.94
N TRP A 88 6.53 -1.77 7.18
CA TRP A 88 6.43 -1.80 5.72
C TRP A 88 7.81 -1.81 5.06
N LYS A 89 7.90 -2.46 3.90
CA LYS A 89 9.13 -2.54 3.10
C LYS A 89 8.83 -2.85 1.63
N MET A 90 9.71 -2.41 0.75
CA MET A 90 9.72 -2.88 -0.63
C MET A 90 10.33 -4.29 -0.67
N ILE A 91 9.53 -5.28 -1.06
CA ILE A 91 9.99 -6.67 -1.25
C ILE A 91 10.36 -6.97 -2.70
N SER A 92 9.99 -6.08 -3.63
CA SER A 92 10.46 -6.10 -5.01
C SER A 92 10.78 -4.70 -5.47
N GLU A 93 12.03 -4.44 -5.84
CA GLU A 93 12.44 -3.20 -6.49
C GLU A 93 11.95 -3.16 -7.94
N PHE A 94 11.57 -1.98 -8.43
CA PHE A 94 10.83 -1.71 -9.68
C PHE A 94 11.44 -2.35 -10.95
N THR A 95 11.29 -3.67 -11.09
CA THR A 95 11.97 -4.50 -12.11
C THR A 95 10.97 -5.31 -12.94
N TYR A 96 9.72 -5.40 -12.50
CA TYR A 96 8.70 -6.17 -13.19
C TYR A 96 7.99 -5.33 -14.25
N PRO A 97 7.84 -5.81 -15.49
CA PRO A 97 7.13 -5.06 -16.53
C PRO A 97 5.60 -5.02 -16.29
N THR A 98 5.04 -6.02 -15.59
CA THR A 98 3.61 -6.10 -15.28
C THR A 98 3.39 -6.50 -13.82
N ALA A 99 2.31 -6.01 -13.22
CA ALA A 99 1.92 -6.39 -11.86
C ALA A 99 1.58 -7.88 -11.75
N GLU A 100 0.93 -8.47 -12.76
CA GLU A 100 0.53 -9.88 -12.76
C GLU A 100 1.73 -10.83 -12.68
N LYS A 101 2.80 -10.54 -13.44
CA LYS A 101 4.03 -11.33 -13.40
C LYS A 101 4.68 -11.26 -12.02
N MET A 102 4.73 -10.06 -11.44
CA MET A 102 5.26 -9.85 -10.10
C MET A 102 4.45 -10.64 -9.07
N LEU A 103 3.12 -10.53 -9.08
CA LEU A 103 2.25 -11.26 -8.15
C LEU A 103 2.40 -12.78 -8.30
N SER A 104 2.55 -13.28 -9.53
CA SER A 104 2.81 -14.70 -9.79
C SER A 104 4.13 -15.18 -9.19
N ASP A 105 5.23 -14.44 -9.38
CA ASP A 105 6.55 -14.78 -8.84
C ASP A 105 6.54 -14.81 -7.30
N PHE A 106 5.82 -13.87 -6.67
CA PHE A 106 5.64 -13.82 -5.22
C PHE A 106 4.56 -14.78 -4.70
N LYS A 107 3.88 -15.53 -5.59
CA LYS A 107 2.77 -16.44 -5.27
C LYS A 107 1.63 -15.74 -4.50
N ILE A 108 1.38 -14.48 -4.83
CA ILE A 108 0.31 -13.68 -4.26
C ILE A 108 -0.89 -13.74 -5.21
N ASN A 109 -2.00 -14.30 -4.73
CA ASN A 109 -3.24 -14.31 -5.49
C ASN A 109 -3.90 -12.93 -5.39
N GLN A 110 -4.33 -12.37 -6.51
CA GLN A 110 -5.05 -11.09 -6.57
C GLN A 110 -6.49 -11.16 -6.02
N LEU A 111 -6.86 -12.31 -5.45
CA LEU A 111 -8.17 -12.53 -4.86
C LEU A 111 -8.28 -11.66 -3.59
N ASP A 112 -9.03 -10.56 -3.67
CA ASP A 112 -10.37 -10.52 -3.10
C ASP A 112 -11.12 -9.21 -3.43
N PHE A 113 -12.25 -9.41 -4.14
CA PHE A 113 -13.47 -8.61 -4.27
C PHE A 113 -13.48 -7.22 -4.93
N ASN A 114 -13.92 -7.23 -6.19
CA ASN A 114 -15.02 -6.36 -6.63
C ASN A 114 -16.17 -6.48 -5.62
N SER A 115 -16.48 -5.40 -4.92
CA SER A 115 -17.78 -5.17 -4.29
C SER A 115 -18.24 -3.77 -4.65
#